data_AF-A0A1C6UGV2-F1
#
_entry.id   AF-A0A1C6UGV2-F1
#
_cell.length_a   1.000
_cell.length_b   1.000
_cell.length_c   1.000
_cell.angle_alpha   90.00
_cell.angle_beta   90.00
_cell.angle_gamma   90.00
#
_symmetry.space_group_name_H-M   'P 1'
#
loop_
_entity.id
_entity.type
_entity.pdbx_description
1 polymer ?
#
loop_
_entity_poly.entity_id
_entity_poly.type
_entity_poly.pdbx_seq_one_letter_code
_entity_poly.pdbx_strand_id
1 'polypeptide(L)'
;MRVGEQSTDPIDQILGEVPVPAPLTPEDVRLAVRAVVVHAAEEWPAGPLCRNDGATYPCRLHRWGRRVLERHGLNERQIDALVRHGNPFVHVPFPFRVTGSAPHEGGPAAHRAGARPAGHGRPVAPPATAPRWPRAS
;
A
#
# COMPACT_ATOMS: atom_id res chain seq x y z
N MET A 1 -0.62 24.53 26.18
CA MET A 1 -1.14 24.43 24.79
C MET A 1 0.02 23.94 23.92
N ARG A 2 -0.02 22.71 23.42
CA ARG A 2 1.03 22.22 22.51
C ARG A 2 0.67 22.66 21.10
N VAL A 3 1.41 23.65 20.61
CA VAL A 3 1.40 24.10 19.21
C VAL A 3 2.18 23.03 18.44
N GLY A 4 1.52 22.25 17.59
CA GLY A 4 2.20 21.19 16.86
C GLY A 4 1.45 20.49 15.74
N GLU A 5 0.11 20.64 15.61
CA GLU A 5 -0.62 19.69 14.77
C GLU A 5 -1.88 20.30 14.14
N GLN A 6 -1.77 21.53 13.61
CA GLN A 6 -2.79 22.06 12.71
C GLN A 6 -2.19 22.18 11.32
N SER A 7 -2.70 21.33 10.42
CA SER A 7 -2.41 21.38 8.99
C SER A 7 -2.52 22.82 8.50
N THR A 8 -1.46 23.33 7.88
CA THR A 8 -1.42 24.69 7.33
C THR A 8 -2.21 24.81 6.03
N ASP A 9 -2.82 23.71 5.56
CA ASP A 9 -3.65 23.72 4.36
C ASP A 9 -4.96 24.48 4.60
N PRO A 10 -5.29 25.47 3.74
CA PRO A 10 -6.50 26.29 3.89
C PRO A 10 -7.80 25.47 3.81
N ILE A 11 -7.79 24.34 3.10
CA ILE A 11 -8.92 23.43 3.00
C ILE A 11 -9.22 22.74 4.34
N ASP A 12 -8.19 22.39 5.11
CA ASP A 12 -8.34 21.74 6.41
C ASP A 12 -8.89 22.70 7.47
N GLN A 13 -8.50 23.97 7.40
CA GLN A 13 -9.00 25.00 8.32
C GLN A 13 -10.49 25.26 8.15
N ILE A 14 -11.01 25.11 6.93
CA ILE A 14 -12.44 25.34 6.62
C ILE A 14 -13.28 24.08 6.86
N LEU A 15 -12.79 22.92 6.44
CA LEU A 15 -13.58 21.68 6.44
C LEU A 15 -13.32 20.76 7.65
N GLY A 16 -12.28 21.03 8.45
CA GLY A 16 -11.86 20.17 9.56
C GLY A 16 -11.40 18.78 9.10
N GLU A 17 -11.11 17.86 10.02
CA GLU A 17 -10.76 16.49 9.63
C GLU A 17 -11.97 15.65 9.21
N VAL A 18 -11.78 14.76 8.23
CA VAL A 18 -12.83 13.77 7.88
C VAL A 18 -12.95 12.77 9.03
N PRO A 19 -14.16 12.52 9.58
CA PRO A 19 -14.33 11.56 10.67
C PRO A 19 -14.12 10.12 10.19
N VAL A 20 -13.65 9.25 11.09
CA VAL A 20 -13.52 7.81 10.82
C VAL A 20 -14.86 7.11 11.12
N PRO A 21 -15.49 6.44 10.14
CA PRO A 21 -16.78 5.76 10.32
C PRO A 21 -16.77 4.71 11.44
N ALA A 22 -17.91 4.55 12.12
CA ALA A 22 -18.14 3.53 13.15
C ALA A 22 -19.58 2.98 13.02
N PRO A 23 -19.79 1.69 12.67
CA PRO A 23 -18.79 0.67 12.40
C PRO A 23 -18.02 0.90 11.08
N LEU A 24 -16.84 0.32 10.96
CA LEU A 24 -16.03 0.35 9.74
C LEU A 24 -16.58 -0.66 8.72
N THR A 25 -16.76 -0.24 7.47
CA THR A 25 -17.26 -1.11 6.39
C THR A 25 -16.14 -1.47 5.40
N PRO A 26 -16.31 -2.55 4.60
CA PRO A 26 -15.37 -2.84 3.50
C PRO A 26 -15.27 -1.74 2.44
N GLU A 27 -16.33 -0.93 2.27
CA GLU A 27 -16.35 0.25 1.39
C GLU A 27 -15.36 1.30 1.90
N ASP A 28 -15.41 1.62 3.20
CA ASP A 28 -14.53 2.60 3.84
C ASP A 28 -13.06 2.20 3.67
N VAL A 29 -12.77 0.91 3.80
CA VAL A 29 -11.42 0.37 3.62
C VAL A 29 -10.94 0.54 2.17
N ARG A 30 -11.79 0.25 1.18
CA ARG A 30 -11.46 0.47 -0.25
C ARG A 30 -11.17 1.95 -0.52
N LEU A 31 -12.00 2.83 0.02
CA LEU A 31 -11.83 4.28 -0.12
C LEU A 31 -10.55 4.76 0.58
N ALA A 32 -10.20 4.19 1.73
CA ALA A 32 -8.98 4.52 2.46
C ALA A 32 -7.71 4.05 1.74
N VAL A 33 -7.71 2.87 1.12
CA VAL A 33 -6.62 2.42 0.24
C VAL A 33 -6.42 3.40 -0.91
N ARG A 34 -7.52 3.79 -1.58
CA ARG A 34 -7.46 4.79 -2.65
C ARG A 34 -6.93 6.12 -2.14
N ALA A 35 -7.37 6.57 -0.96
CA ALA A 35 -6.93 7.84 -0.38
C ALA A 35 -5.42 7.87 -0.14
N VAL A 36 -4.83 6.84 0.50
CA VAL A 36 -3.38 6.86 0.77
C VAL A 36 -2.53 6.71 -0.50
N VAL A 37 -3.01 5.96 -1.50
CA VAL A 37 -2.27 5.70 -2.74
C VAL A 37 -2.36 6.87 -3.72
N VAL A 38 -3.54 7.45 -3.92
CA VAL A 38 -3.75 8.56 -4.86
C VAL A 38 -3.20 9.86 -4.29
N HIS A 39 -3.32 10.06 -2.98
CA HIS A 39 -2.82 11.25 -2.29
C HIS A 39 -1.42 11.02 -1.71
N ALA A 40 -0.56 10.27 -2.40
CA ALA A 40 0.82 10.07 -2.02
C ALA A 40 1.64 11.37 -2.14
N ALA A 41 2.74 11.43 -1.40
CA ALA A 41 3.70 12.53 -1.51
C ALA A 41 4.37 12.54 -2.89
N GLU A 42 4.61 13.75 -3.38
CA GLU A 42 5.48 14.06 -4.50
C GLU A 42 6.52 15.08 -4.03
N GLU A 43 7.78 14.84 -4.38
CA GLU A 43 8.90 15.67 -3.94
C GLU A 43 9.01 16.93 -4.80
N TRP A 44 8.99 18.10 -4.14
CA TRP A 44 9.20 19.40 -4.77
C TRP A 44 10.32 20.16 -4.07
N PRO A 45 10.97 21.14 -4.73
CA PRO A 45 12.03 21.94 -4.11
C PRO A 45 11.61 22.66 -2.82
N ALA A 46 10.32 22.97 -2.67
CA ALA A 46 9.77 23.66 -1.50
C ALA A 46 9.30 22.72 -0.37
N GLY A 47 9.36 21.40 -0.58
CA GLY A 47 8.84 20.37 0.33
C GLY A 47 7.81 19.45 -0.33
N PRO A 48 7.42 18.34 0.33
CA PRO A 48 6.53 17.35 -0.27
C PRO A 48 5.11 17.89 -0.38
N LEU A 49 4.53 17.74 -1.57
CA LEU A 49 3.14 18.07 -1.86
C LEU A 49 2.34 16.80 -2.14
N CYS A 50 1.04 16.83 -1.91
CA CYS A 50 0.15 15.76 -2.34
C CYS A 50 0.05 15.76 -3.86
N ARG A 51 0.38 14.63 -4.51
CA ARG A 51 0.31 14.47 -5.97
C ARG A 51 -1.06 14.83 -6.57
N ASN A 52 -2.16 14.48 -5.89
CA ASN A 52 -3.50 14.71 -6.39
C ASN A 52 -4.05 16.12 -6.09
N ASP A 53 -3.84 16.61 -4.86
CA ASP A 53 -4.47 17.85 -4.39
C ASP A 53 -3.58 19.09 -4.56
N GLY A 54 -2.27 18.91 -4.71
CA GLY A 54 -1.28 20.01 -4.68
C GLY A 54 -1.10 20.66 -3.29
N ALA A 55 -1.84 20.19 -2.28
CA ALA A 55 -1.76 20.62 -0.89
C ALA A 55 -0.46 20.16 -0.20
N THR A 56 -0.14 20.75 0.95
CA THR A 56 1.02 20.31 1.75
C THR A 56 0.82 18.86 2.18
N TYR A 57 1.81 18.00 1.94
CA TYR A 57 1.70 16.60 2.35
C TYR A 57 2.00 16.43 3.85
N PRO A 58 1.24 15.60 4.60
CA PRO A 58 0.10 14.80 4.15
C PRO A 58 -1.19 15.61 4.09
N CYS A 59 -1.94 15.50 2.98
CA CYS A 59 -3.22 16.20 2.84
C CYS A 59 -4.35 15.52 3.64
N ARG A 60 -5.51 16.20 3.71
CA ARG A 60 -6.71 15.76 4.42
C ARG A 60 -7.11 14.31 4.17
N LEU A 61 -7.22 13.92 2.89
CA LEU A 61 -7.67 12.59 2.49
C LEU A 61 -6.62 11.54 2.80
N HIS A 62 -5.33 11.86 2.64
CA HIS A 62 -4.25 10.97 3.05
C HIS A 62 -4.32 10.66 4.55
N ARG A 63 -4.46 11.69 5.39
CA ARG A 63 -4.57 11.53 6.86
C ARG A 63 -5.82 10.74 7.26
N TRP A 64 -6.94 10.94 6.58
CA TRP A 64 -8.14 10.12 6.78
C TRP A 64 -7.89 8.64 6.41
N GLY A 65 -7.31 8.39 5.25
CA GLY A 65 -7.01 7.03 4.79
C GLY A 65 -6.10 6.27 5.77
N ARG A 66 -5.04 6.90 6.27
CA ARG A 66 -4.16 6.28 7.28
C ARG A 66 -4.93 5.87 8.53
N ARG A 67 -5.72 6.77 9.13
CA ARG A 67 -6.52 6.47 10.34
C ARG A 67 -7.55 5.36 10.13
N VAL A 68 -8.20 5.31 8.96
CA VAL A 68 -9.14 4.22 8.61
C VAL A 68 -8.40 2.89 8.49
N LEU A 69 -7.23 2.85 7.84
CA LEU A 69 -6.44 1.64 7.68
C LEU A 69 -5.81 1.17 9.00
N GLU A 70 -5.39 2.09 9.87
CA GLU A 70 -4.93 1.79 11.22
C GLU A 70 -6.05 1.19 12.08
N ARG A 71 -7.26 1.76 12.01
CA ARG A 71 -8.44 1.20 12.70
C ARG A 71 -8.88 -0.14 12.12
N HIS A 72 -8.71 -0.32 10.81
CA HIS A 72 -8.86 -1.63 10.16
C HIS A 72 -7.81 -2.64 10.66
N GLY A 73 -6.66 -2.14 11.15
CA GLY A 73 -5.60 -2.89 11.82
C GLY A 73 -4.33 -3.08 11.00
N LEU A 74 -4.16 -2.35 9.90
CA LEU A 74 -2.86 -2.26 9.24
C LEU A 74 -1.90 -1.45 10.11
N ASN A 75 -0.65 -1.87 10.15
CA ASN A 75 0.42 -1.06 10.72
C ASN A 75 1.00 -0.09 9.68
N GLU A 76 1.75 0.90 10.17
CA GLU A 76 2.42 1.91 9.35
C GLU A 76 3.26 1.32 8.20
N ARG A 77 4.02 0.24 8.45
CA ARG A 77 4.85 -0.39 7.42
C ARG A 77 4.02 -0.98 6.28
N GLN A 78 2.86 -1.55 6.60
CA GLN A 78 1.93 -2.09 5.61
C GLN A 78 1.27 -0.97 4.80
N ILE A 79 0.90 0.13 5.46
CA ILE A 79 0.34 1.31 4.79
C ILE A 79 1.39 1.90 3.83
N ASP A 80 2.63 2.09 4.29
CA ASP A 80 3.71 2.61 3.44
C ASP A 80 4.05 1.66 2.29
N ALA A 81 3.89 0.34 2.48
CA ALA A 81 4.02 -0.63 1.41
C ALA A 81 2.89 -0.49 0.36
N LEU A 82 1.64 -0.21 0.78
CA LEU A 82 0.55 0.10 -0.15
C LEU A 82 0.84 1.37 -0.95
N VAL A 83 1.30 2.42 -0.29
CA VAL A 83 1.67 3.70 -0.93
C VAL A 83 2.80 3.48 -1.95
N ARG A 84 3.86 2.75 -1.57
CA ARG A 84 4.97 2.40 -2.49
C ARG A 84 4.55 1.50 -3.64
N HIS A 85 3.60 0.59 -3.42
CA HIS A 85 3.05 -0.28 -4.45
C HIS A 85 2.23 0.51 -5.49
N GLY A 86 1.55 1.58 -5.07
CA GLY A 86 0.94 2.54 -6.01
C GLY A 86 -0.36 2.09 -6.68
N ASN A 87 -0.87 0.88 -6.41
CA ASN A 87 -2.15 0.42 -6.94
C ASN A 87 -3.31 0.74 -5.97
N PRO A 88 -4.24 1.66 -6.34
CA PRO A 88 -5.35 2.06 -5.46
C PRO A 88 -6.48 1.03 -5.40
N PHE A 89 -6.43 -0.03 -6.21
CA PHE A 89 -7.45 -1.08 -6.29
C PHE A 89 -7.04 -2.37 -5.55
N VAL A 90 -5.95 -2.34 -4.78
CA VAL A 90 -5.59 -3.49 -3.94
C VAL A 90 -6.68 -3.73 -2.91
N HIS A 91 -7.18 -4.96 -2.90
CA HIS A 91 -8.08 -5.42 -1.85
C HIS A 91 -7.26 -5.86 -0.64
N VAL A 92 -7.43 -5.14 0.47
CA VAL A 92 -6.98 -5.61 1.79
C VAL A 92 -8.09 -6.50 2.39
N PRO A 93 -7.80 -7.77 2.74
CA PRO A 93 -8.82 -8.68 3.22
C PRO A 93 -9.38 -8.25 4.57
N PHE A 94 -10.69 -8.41 4.72
CA PHE A 94 -11.45 -8.15 5.96
C PHE A 94 -12.03 -9.48 6.49
N PRO A 95 -11.94 -9.79 7.80
CA PRO A 95 -11.02 -9.22 8.77
C PRO A 95 -9.59 -9.73 8.53
N PHE A 96 -8.60 -8.85 8.59
CA PHE A 96 -7.22 -9.27 8.45
C PHE A 96 -6.82 -10.15 9.65
N ARG A 97 -6.29 -11.34 9.38
CA ARG A 97 -5.53 -12.09 10.38
C ARG A 97 -4.10 -11.58 10.31
N VAL A 98 -3.58 -11.03 11.42
CA VAL A 98 -2.14 -10.87 11.60
C VAL A 98 -1.54 -12.26 11.54
N THR A 99 -1.02 -12.68 10.38
CA THR A 99 0.02 -13.70 10.36
C THR A 99 1.25 -13.03 10.94
N GLY A 100 1.38 -13.13 12.27
CA GLY A 100 2.54 -12.62 12.99
C GLY A 100 3.79 -13.12 12.27
N SER A 101 4.74 -12.21 12.03
CA SER A 101 6.11 -12.65 11.79
C SER A 101 6.47 -13.55 12.98
N ALA A 102 6.58 -14.86 12.72
CA ALA A 102 7.12 -15.77 13.71
C ALA A 102 8.51 -15.21 14.10
N PRO A 103 8.86 -15.18 15.40
CA PRO A 103 10.25 -14.95 15.76
C PRO A 103 11.08 -16.00 15.02
N HIS A 104 12.17 -15.57 14.40
CA HIS A 104 13.16 -16.48 13.87
C HIS A 104 13.85 -17.14 15.07
N GLU A 105 13.20 -18.14 15.68
CA GLU A 105 13.83 -19.05 16.62
C GLU A 105 14.77 -19.93 15.81
N GLY A 106 16.06 -19.56 15.84
CA GLY A 106 17.14 -20.38 15.33
C GLY A 106 17.27 -21.64 16.18
N GLY A 107 16.69 -22.75 15.69
CA GLY A 107 16.98 -24.12 16.12
C GLY A 107 17.77 -24.87 15.04
N PRO A 108 18.67 -25.80 15.42
CA PRO A 108 19.90 -26.06 14.67
C PRO A 108 19.73 -26.99 13.46
N ALA A 109 20.70 -26.87 12.55
CA ALA A 109 20.89 -27.64 11.34
C ALA A 109 20.83 -29.17 11.57
N ALA A 110 19.89 -29.84 10.92
CA ALA A 110 19.89 -31.27 10.74
C ALA A 110 20.24 -31.58 9.29
N HIS A 111 21.49 -32.00 9.09
CA HIS A 111 21.96 -32.62 7.85
C HIS A 111 21.10 -33.85 7.51
N ARG A 112 20.54 -33.90 6.31
CA ARG A 112 20.22 -35.16 5.64
C ARG A 112 20.79 -35.17 4.24
N ALA A 113 21.81 -36.01 4.09
CA ALA A 113 22.40 -36.42 2.84
C ALA A 113 21.49 -37.42 2.11
N GLY A 114 21.60 -37.43 0.77
CA GLY A 114 21.40 -38.61 -0.05
C GLY A 114 20.11 -38.63 -0.89
N ALA A 115 20.24 -38.32 -2.19
CA ALA A 115 20.10 -39.30 -3.28
C ALA A 115 19.79 -38.57 -4.60
N ARG A 116 20.70 -38.68 -5.58
CA ARG A 116 20.39 -38.42 -7.00
C ARG A 116 19.77 -39.69 -7.58
N PRO A 117 18.90 -39.55 -8.59
CA PRO A 117 19.28 -40.15 -9.88
C PRO A 117 19.03 -39.21 -11.06
N ALA A 118 19.78 -39.48 -12.12
CA ALA A 118 19.69 -38.85 -13.43
C ALA A 118 18.37 -39.20 -14.13
N GLY A 119 17.80 -38.23 -14.86
CA GLY A 119 16.68 -38.42 -15.76
C GLY A 119 16.62 -37.28 -16.77
N HIS A 120 16.86 -37.61 -18.03
CA HIS A 120 17.00 -36.69 -19.15
C HIS A 120 15.63 -36.13 -19.56
N GLY A 121 15.53 -34.80 -19.70
CA GLY A 121 14.32 -34.14 -20.20
C GLY A 121 14.59 -32.67 -20.53
N ARG A 122 14.85 -32.39 -21.80
CA ARG A 122 15.06 -31.04 -22.34
C ARG A 122 13.71 -30.31 -22.41
N PRO A 123 13.54 -29.13 -21.78
CA PRO A 123 12.32 -28.35 -21.98
C PRO A 123 12.37 -27.68 -23.37
N VAL A 124 11.37 -28.00 -24.21
CA VAL A 124 11.06 -27.26 -25.45
C VAL A 124 10.46 -25.92 -25.06
N ALA A 125 11.04 -24.83 -25.56
CA ALA A 125 10.50 -23.48 -25.39
C ALA A 125 9.20 -23.31 -26.20
N PRO A 126 8.17 -22.65 -25.65
CA PRO A 126 6.98 -22.29 -26.44
C PRO A 126 7.32 -21.16 -27.43
N PRO A 127 6.69 -21.11 -28.62
CA PRO A 127 6.89 -20.00 -29.55
C PRO A 127 6.30 -18.70 -28.98
N ALA A 128 7.07 -17.62 -29.07
CA ALA A 128 6.65 -16.27 -28.73
C ALA A 128 5.65 -15.74 -29.76
N THR A 129 4.38 -15.63 -29.37
CA THR A 129 3.37 -14.91 -30.17
C THR A 129 3.41 -13.43 -29.79
N ALA A 130 4.03 -12.61 -30.63
CA ALA A 130 3.97 -11.16 -30.50
C ALA A 130 2.60 -10.62 -30.97
N PRO A 131 1.97 -9.66 -30.27
CA PRO A 131 0.81 -8.96 -30.80
C PRO A 131 1.25 -7.94 -31.86
N ARG A 132 0.69 -8.08 -33.07
CA ARG A 132 0.80 -7.13 -34.18
C ARG A 132 -0.28 -6.05 -34.02
N TRP A 133 0.13 -4.83 -33.71
CA TRP A 133 -0.77 -3.67 -33.73
C TRP A 133 -0.84 -3.09 -35.15
N PRO A 134 -2.03 -2.78 -35.68
CA PRO A 134 -2.14 -2.07 -36.95
C PRO A 134 -1.69 -0.62 -36.80
N ARG A 135 -0.85 -0.16 -37.74
CA ARG A 135 -0.45 1.23 -37.87
C ARG A 135 -1.60 2.00 -38.53
N ALA A 136 -2.12 3.03 -37.88
CA ALA A 136 -3.11 3.93 -38.46
C ALA A 136 -2.45 4.79 -39.56
N SER A 137 -3.16 4.95 -40.68
CA SER A 137 -2.84 5.88 -41.77
C SER A 137 -3.34 7.29 -41.46
#